data_AF-A0A6P6VCZ1-F1
#
_entry.id   AF-A0A6P6VCZ1-F1
#
_cell.length_a   1.000
_cell.length_b   1.000
_cell.length_c   1.000
_cell.angle_alpha   90.00
_cell.angle_beta   90.00
_cell.angle_gamma   90.00
#
_symmetry.space_group_name_H-M   'P 1'
#
loop_
_entity.id
_entity.type
_entity.pdbx_description
1 polymer ?
#
loop_
_entity_poly.entity_id
_entity_poly.type
_entity_poly.pdbx_seq_one_letter_code
_entity_poly.pdbx_strand_id
1 'polypeptide(L)'
;MDFDYAHYMLTEGRKGKENPTLSSPSREAYRKQLAETFNMNRTRILDFKNKPPTPVDPIPADFSTAANNSKPTKSRRYIPQTSERTLDALDILDDYYLNLLDWGSSNVLSIALGSTVYLWDATDGATSELVTVDEENGPVTSVKWAPDGRHVAVGLNNSDVKP
;
A
#
# COMPACT_ATOMS: atom_id res chain seq x y z
N MET A 1 -7.87 23.32 3.13
CA MET A 1 -8.03 23.23 1.66
C MET A 1 -9.06 22.14 1.44
N ASP A 2 -10.24 22.48 0.95
CA ASP A 2 -11.37 21.54 0.92
C ASP A 2 -11.44 20.86 -0.45
N PHE A 3 -10.78 19.70 -0.55
CA PHE A 3 -10.57 18.99 -1.81
C PHE A 3 -11.89 18.43 -2.38
N ASP A 4 -12.86 18.13 -1.53
CA ASP A 4 -14.14 17.56 -1.94
C ASP A 4 -15.01 18.58 -2.67
N TYR A 5 -15.00 19.84 -2.21
CA TYR A 5 -15.70 20.94 -2.90
C TYR A 5 -15.05 21.28 -4.26
N ALA A 6 -13.72 21.30 -4.29
CA ALA A 6 -12.98 21.52 -5.54
C ALA A 6 -13.26 20.40 -6.55
N HIS A 7 -13.33 19.15 -6.09
CA HIS A 7 -13.66 18.01 -6.93
C HIS A 7 -15.07 18.15 -7.52
N TYR A 8 -16.07 18.46 -6.67
CA TYR A 8 -17.45 18.66 -7.11
C TYR A 8 -17.60 19.78 -8.17
N MET A 9 -16.97 20.93 -7.96
CA MET A 9 -17.02 22.06 -8.91
C MET A 9 -16.37 21.71 -10.26
N LEU A 10 -15.32 20.88 -10.25
CA LEU A 10 -14.62 20.43 -11.45
C LEU A 10 -15.38 19.34 -12.20
N THR A 11 -16.04 18.42 -11.51
CA THR A 11 -16.69 17.26 -12.14
C THR A 11 -18.14 17.52 -12.55
N GLU A 12 -18.90 18.31 -11.78
CA GLU A 12 -20.33 18.53 -12.04
C GLU A 12 -20.66 19.94 -12.58
N GLY A 13 -19.68 20.85 -12.66
CA GLY A 13 -19.87 22.21 -13.19
C GLY A 13 -20.08 22.31 -14.70
N ARG A 14 -20.01 21.20 -15.44
CA ARG A 14 -20.26 21.16 -16.89
C ARG A 14 -21.07 19.92 -17.29
N LYS A 15 -22.39 20.01 -17.21
CA LYS A 15 -23.27 19.24 -18.12
C LYS A 15 -24.35 20.15 -18.70
N GLY A 16 -24.11 20.56 -19.94
CA GLY A 16 -25.20 20.83 -20.87
C GLY A 16 -25.91 19.51 -21.20
N LYS A 17 -27.25 19.58 -21.18
CA LYS A 17 -28.24 18.66 -21.77
C LYS A 17 -27.85 17.19 -21.88
N GLU A 18 -28.27 16.38 -20.90
CA GLU A 18 -28.76 15.00 -21.12
C GLU A 18 -29.52 14.48 -19.88
N ASN A 19 -30.75 14.02 -20.13
CA ASN A 19 -31.74 13.27 -19.33
C ASN A 19 -31.83 13.40 -17.78
N PRO A 20 -33.06 13.51 -17.21
CA PRO A 20 -33.27 13.76 -15.79
C PRO A 20 -32.94 12.51 -14.97
N THR A 21 -31.71 12.43 -14.49
CA THR A 21 -31.36 11.46 -13.45
C THR A 21 -32.05 11.91 -12.17
N LEU A 22 -33.04 11.13 -11.75
CA LEU A 22 -33.78 11.24 -10.50
C LEU A 22 -32.79 11.36 -9.33
N SER A 23 -32.51 12.60 -8.92
CA SER A 23 -31.77 12.86 -7.69
C SER A 23 -32.63 12.38 -6.53
N SER A 24 -32.09 11.49 -5.70
CA SER A 24 -32.85 10.98 -4.57
C SER A 24 -33.16 12.12 -3.59
N PRO A 25 -34.31 12.08 -2.87
CA PRO A 25 -34.68 13.10 -1.90
C PRO A 25 -33.58 13.36 -0.86
N SER A 26 -32.82 12.32 -0.50
CA SER A 26 -31.66 12.41 0.40
C SER A 26 -30.50 13.24 -0.14
N ARG A 27 -30.22 13.16 -1.46
CA ARG A 27 -29.14 13.93 -2.10
C ARG A 27 -29.51 15.41 -2.19
N GLU A 28 -30.79 15.72 -2.39
CA GLU A 28 -31.29 17.10 -2.40
C GLU A 28 -31.30 17.73 -1.01
N ALA A 29 -31.75 16.98 0.01
CA ALA A 29 -31.72 17.43 1.41
C ALA A 29 -30.30 17.74 1.88
N TYR A 30 -29.34 16.87 1.56
CA TYR A 30 -27.92 17.09 1.87
C TYR A 30 -27.38 18.35 1.20
N ARG A 31 -27.67 18.56 -0.09
CA ARG A 31 -27.26 19.77 -0.82
C ARG A 31 -27.86 21.04 -0.21
N LYS A 32 -29.11 20.99 0.23
CA LYS A 32 -29.78 22.12 0.87
C LYS A 32 -29.16 22.46 2.22
N GLN A 33 -28.85 21.44 3.01
CA GLN A 33 -28.17 21.60 4.30
C GLN A 33 -26.77 22.19 4.13
N LEU A 34 -25.99 21.73 3.15
CA LEU A 34 -24.70 22.34 2.82
C LEU A 34 -24.84 23.82 2.46
N ALA A 35 -25.77 24.14 1.55
CA ALA A 35 -26.01 25.52 1.12
C ALA A 35 -26.39 26.46 2.28
N GLU A 36 -27.18 25.95 3.23
CA GLU A 36 -27.60 26.66 4.44
C GLU A 36 -26.43 26.83 5.43
N THR A 37 -25.65 25.77 5.70
CA THR A 37 -24.51 25.82 6.63
C THR A 37 -23.37 26.73 6.15
N PHE A 38 -23.15 26.81 4.84
CA PHE A 38 -22.05 27.58 4.27
C PHE A 38 -22.41 29.05 4.00
N ASN A 39 -23.60 29.50 4.40
CA ASN A 39 -24.07 30.89 4.25
C ASN A 39 -23.69 31.47 2.88
N MET A 40 -23.98 30.71 1.81
CA MET A 40 -23.47 30.87 0.43
C MET A 40 -23.95 32.14 -0.30
N ASN A 41 -24.35 33.18 0.43
CA ASN A 41 -24.64 34.51 -0.09
C ASN A 41 -23.38 35.33 -0.42
N ARG A 42 -22.18 34.76 -0.28
CA ARG A 42 -20.92 35.41 -0.65
C ARG A 42 -20.06 34.48 -1.50
N THR A 43 -20.20 34.58 -2.81
CA THR A 43 -19.19 34.15 -3.78
C THR A 43 -17.94 35.02 -3.61
N ARG A 44 -17.02 34.61 -2.74
CA ARG A 44 -15.67 35.20 -2.71
C ARG A 44 -14.65 34.11 -2.91
N ILE A 45 -14.26 33.95 -4.17
CA ILE A 45 -13.01 33.30 -4.52
C ILE A 45 -11.90 34.26 -4.08
N LEU A 46 -10.96 33.77 -3.26
CA LEU A 46 -9.76 34.52 -2.93
C LEU A 46 -8.85 34.54 -4.16
N ASP A 47 -8.77 35.71 -4.79
CA ASP A 47 -7.85 35.98 -5.90
C ASP A 47 -6.55 36.57 -5.33
N PHE A 48 -5.41 36.01 -5.73
CA PHE A 48 -4.09 36.46 -5.29
C PHE A 48 -3.66 37.62 -6.21
N LYS A 49 -4.00 38.85 -5.83
CA LYS A 49 -3.80 40.05 -6.67
C LYS A 49 -2.35 40.56 -6.77
N ASN A 50 -1.37 39.89 -6.19
CA ASN A 50 0.03 40.29 -6.37
C ASN A 50 0.60 39.69 -7.65
N LYS A 51 0.76 40.54 -8.66
CA LYS A 51 1.62 40.23 -9.82
C LYS A 51 3.04 39.97 -9.28
N PRO A 52 3.70 38.86 -9.64
CA PRO A 52 5.07 38.60 -9.20
C PRO A 52 5.97 39.78 -9.60
N PRO A 53 6.85 40.26 -8.70
CA PRO A 53 7.71 41.40 -9.01
C PRO A 53 8.56 41.08 -10.24
N THR A 54 8.63 42.02 -11.17
CA THR A 54 9.42 41.88 -12.40
C THR A 54 10.90 41.68 -12.04
N PRO A 55 11.61 40.72 -12.69
CA PRO A 55 13.03 40.52 -12.46
C PRO A 55 13.78 41.80 -12.85
N VAL A 56 14.57 42.34 -11.92
CA VAL A 56 15.56 43.38 -12.21
C VAL A 56 16.81 42.68 -12.70
N ASP A 57 17.18 42.88 -13.97
CA ASP A 57 18.50 42.54 -14.48
C ASP A 57 19.51 43.55 -13.93
N PRO A 58 20.62 43.08 -13.34
CA PRO A 58 21.89 43.68 -13.76
C PRO A 58 23.10 42.76 -13.56
N ILE A 59 23.69 42.22 -14.65
CA ILE A 59 25.16 42.16 -14.83
C ILE A 59 25.47 42.30 -16.34
N PRO A 60 26.36 43.22 -16.77
CA PRO A 60 26.83 43.33 -18.17
C PRO A 60 27.53 42.06 -18.66
N ALA A 61 27.39 41.80 -19.95
CA ALA A 61 27.99 40.69 -20.66
C ALA A 61 29.51 40.86 -20.83
N ASP A 62 30.27 40.73 -19.75
CA ASP A 62 31.71 40.57 -19.78
C ASP A 62 32.07 39.71 -18.59
N PHE A 63 32.06 38.38 -18.74
CA PHE A 63 32.90 37.41 -18.04
C PHE A 63 32.43 36.01 -18.44
N SER A 64 33.03 35.53 -19.52
CA SER A 64 33.07 34.13 -19.89
C SER A 64 33.48 33.26 -18.69
N THR A 65 32.57 32.47 -18.14
CA THR A 65 32.86 31.11 -17.68
C THR A 65 31.56 30.32 -17.72
N ALA A 66 31.39 29.53 -18.78
CA ALA A 66 30.40 28.45 -18.79
C ALA A 66 30.87 27.37 -17.81
N ALA A 67 30.66 27.60 -16.51
CA ALA A 67 30.65 26.53 -15.53
C ALA A 67 29.38 25.73 -15.77
N ASN A 68 29.54 24.54 -16.36
CA ASN A 68 28.51 23.52 -16.47
C ASN A 68 27.97 23.18 -15.07
N ASN A 69 26.94 23.90 -14.63
CA ASN A 69 26.16 23.52 -13.45
C ASN A 69 25.19 22.41 -13.84
N SER A 70 25.70 21.19 -13.95
CA SER A 70 24.86 19.99 -13.86
C SER A 70 24.31 19.92 -12.44
N LYS A 71 23.01 20.17 -12.29
CA LYS A 71 22.30 19.86 -11.03
C LYS A 71 22.55 18.39 -10.71
N PRO A 72 22.95 18.02 -9.47
CA PRO A 72 23.14 16.62 -9.12
C PRO A 72 21.80 15.89 -9.27
N THR A 73 21.72 14.98 -10.22
CA THR A 73 20.58 14.07 -10.36
C THR A 73 20.56 13.20 -9.12
N LYS A 74 19.44 13.19 -8.38
CA LYS A 74 19.31 12.37 -7.18
C LYS A 74 19.56 10.91 -7.58
N SER A 75 20.56 10.27 -6.96
CA SER A 75 20.85 8.86 -7.21
C SER A 75 19.62 8.03 -6.86
N ARG A 76 19.06 7.32 -7.84
CA ARG A 76 17.95 6.41 -7.61
C ARG A 76 18.46 5.21 -6.82
N ARG A 77 17.76 4.80 -5.76
CA ARG A 77 18.11 3.61 -4.97
C ARG A 77 18.17 2.40 -5.91
N TYR A 78 19.26 1.65 -5.84
CA TYR A 78 19.39 0.37 -6.51
C TYR A 78 18.58 -0.70 -5.76
N ILE A 79 17.82 -1.50 -6.51
CA ILE A 79 17.08 -2.67 -6.00
C ILE A 79 17.62 -3.87 -6.79
N PRO A 80 18.24 -4.86 -6.12
CA PRO A 80 18.70 -6.09 -6.77
C PRO A 80 17.57 -6.76 -7.56
N GLN A 81 17.90 -7.30 -8.73
CA GLN A 81 16.94 -8.03 -9.57
C GLN A 81 17.01 -9.56 -9.36
N THR A 82 17.92 -10.00 -8.49
CA THR A 82 18.13 -11.40 -8.13
C THR A 82 17.76 -11.61 -6.67
N SER A 83 17.33 -12.82 -6.33
CA SER A 83 17.18 -13.21 -4.93
C SER A 83 18.53 -13.18 -4.23
N GLU A 84 18.53 -12.81 -2.95
CA GLU A 84 19.71 -12.93 -2.11
C GLU A 84 19.91 -14.39 -1.66
N ARG A 85 18.80 -15.08 -1.38
CA ARG A 85 18.76 -16.49 -0.97
C ARG A 85 17.62 -17.19 -1.68
N THR A 86 17.84 -18.46 -1.97
CA THR A 86 16.83 -19.37 -2.54
C THR A 86 16.80 -20.60 -1.64
N LEU A 87 15.61 -20.97 -1.20
CA LEU A 87 15.35 -22.17 -0.40
C LEU A 87 14.51 -23.11 -1.24
N ASP A 88 14.79 -24.40 -1.15
CA ASP A 88 13.99 -25.42 -1.81
C ASP A 88 12.73 -25.69 -1.00
N ALA A 89 11.57 -25.67 -1.66
CA ALA A 89 10.27 -25.97 -1.08
C ALA A 89 9.69 -27.21 -1.79
N LEU A 90 10.21 -28.38 -1.44
CA LEU A 90 9.69 -29.66 -1.93
C LEU A 90 8.31 -29.91 -1.33
N ASP A 91 7.36 -30.41 -2.11
CA ASP A 91 5.99 -30.72 -1.67
C ASP A 91 5.16 -29.54 -1.14
N ILE A 92 5.50 -28.31 -1.54
CA ILE A 92 4.60 -27.18 -1.35
C ILE A 92 3.33 -27.37 -2.18
N LEU A 93 2.17 -27.19 -1.56
CA LEU A 93 0.89 -27.32 -2.25
C LEU A 93 0.60 -26.06 -3.07
N ASP A 94 0.35 -26.24 -4.36
CA ASP A 94 -0.05 -25.17 -5.28
C ASP A 94 -1.56 -24.94 -5.22
N ASP A 95 -2.01 -24.36 -4.10
CA ASP A 95 -3.40 -23.94 -3.90
C ASP A 95 -3.44 -22.48 -3.42
N TYR A 96 -4.19 -21.68 -4.18
CA TYR A 96 -4.35 -20.23 -3.99
C TYR A 96 -4.94 -19.85 -2.62
N TYR A 97 -5.74 -20.73 -2.01
CA TYR A 97 -6.44 -20.41 -0.76
C TYR A 97 -5.63 -20.70 0.50
N LEU A 98 -4.47 -21.34 0.36
CA LEU A 98 -3.64 -21.74 1.49
C LEU A 98 -2.70 -20.61 1.91
N ASN A 99 -2.40 -20.54 3.21
CA ASN A 99 -1.49 -19.56 3.80
C ASN A 99 -0.30 -20.28 4.44
N LEU A 100 0.53 -20.89 3.60
CA LEU A 100 1.54 -21.88 4.02
C LEU A 100 2.86 -21.29 4.54
N LEU A 101 3.02 -19.97 4.54
CA LEU A 101 4.28 -19.32 4.92
C LEU A 101 4.04 -18.09 5.79
N ASP A 102 4.81 -17.97 6.86
CA ASP A 102 4.83 -16.78 7.72
C ASP A 102 6.22 -16.55 8.30
N TRP A 103 6.58 -15.28 8.52
CA TRP A 103 7.88 -14.91 9.08
C TRP A 103 7.70 -14.33 10.48
N GLY A 104 8.26 -15.03 11.47
CA GLY A 104 8.20 -14.64 12.87
C GLY A 104 9.11 -13.45 13.21
N SER A 105 8.76 -12.75 14.29
CA SER A 105 9.54 -11.63 14.83
C SER A 105 10.93 -12.04 15.35
N SER A 106 11.15 -13.34 15.59
CA SER A 106 12.42 -13.96 16.00
C SER A 106 13.36 -14.26 14.82
N ASN A 107 13.07 -13.76 13.62
CA ASN A 107 13.83 -14.01 12.38
C ASN A 107 13.76 -15.47 11.89
N VAL A 108 12.76 -16.22 12.36
CA VAL A 108 12.48 -17.59 11.93
C VAL A 108 11.32 -17.59 10.94
N LEU A 109 11.53 -18.21 9.78
CA LEU A 109 10.52 -18.46 8.77
C LEU A 109 9.84 -19.80 9.07
N SER A 110 8.51 -19.83 9.10
CA SER A 110 7.75 -21.08 9.10
C SER A 110 7.17 -21.34 7.70
N ILE A 111 7.36 -22.54 7.17
CA ILE A 111 6.80 -22.97 5.89
C ILE A 111 6.16 -24.35 6.03
N ALA A 112 4.95 -24.50 5.51
CA ALA A 112 4.23 -25.76 5.46
C ALA A 112 4.44 -26.43 4.10
N LEU A 113 4.95 -27.66 4.13
CA LEU A 113 5.22 -28.53 2.98
C LEU A 113 4.43 -29.82 3.19
N GLY A 114 3.35 -30.00 2.42
CA GLY A 114 2.38 -31.09 2.62
C GLY A 114 1.77 -31.10 4.02
N SER A 115 2.09 -32.15 4.79
CA SER A 115 1.61 -32.35 6.17
C SER A 115 2.62 -31.92 7.24
N THR A 116 3.76 -31.36 6.85
CA THR A 116 4.86 -31.02 7.75
C THR A 116 5.13 -29.51 7.74
N VAL A 117 5.31 -28.93 8.92
CA VAL A 117 5.76 -27.54 9.08
C VAL A 117 7.25 -27.52 9.40
N TYR A 118 8.02 -26.79 8.59
CA TYR A 118 9.44 -26.56 8.78
C TYR A 118 9.69 -25.14 9.25
N LEU A 119 10.76 -25.00 10.04
CA LEU A 119 11.30 -23.73 10.50
C LEU A 119 12.67 -23.52 9.88
N TRP A 120 12.93 -22.29 9.46
CA TRP A 120 14.23 -21.86 8.97
C TRP A 120 14.65 -20.58 9.66
N ASP A 121 15.77 -20.61 10.38
CA ASP A 121 16.33 -19.42 11.03
C ASP A 121 17.17 -18.64 10.01
N ALA A 122 16.77 -17.39 9.73
CA ALA A 122 17.47 -16.56 8.75
C ALA A 122 18.82 -16.02 9.26
N THR A 123 19.14 -16.19 10.54
CA THR A 123 20.35 -15.70 11.18
C THR A 123 21.55 -16.61 10.91
N ASP A 124 21.39 -17.92 11.14
CA ASP A 124 22.43 -18.93 10.96
C ASP A 124 22.15 -19.88 9.77
N GLY A 125 20.93 -19.84 9.23
CA GLY A 125 20.49 -20.71 8.15
C GLY A 125 20.08 -22.12 8.60
N ALA A 126 19.90 -22.34 9.90
CA ALA A 126 19.49 -23.63 10.44
C ALA A 126 18.05 -23.97 10.04
N THR A 127 17.82 -25.23 9.71
CA THR A 127 16.48 -25.76 9.38
C THR A 127 16.09 -26.82 10.40
N SER A 128 14.85 -26.76 10.87
CA SER A 128 14.30 -27.77 11.78
C SER A 128 12.85 -28.09 11.43
N GLU A 129 12.43 -29.32 11.67
CA GLU A 129 11.03 -29.72 11.59
C GLU A 129 10.31 -29.31 12.88
N LEU A 130 9.17 -28.61 12.77
CA LEU A 130 8.35 -28.24 13.92
C LEU A 130 7.36 -29.34 14.28
N VAL A 131 6.57 -29.75 13.28
CA VAL A 131 5.50 -30.73 13.47
C VAL A 131 5.18 -31.42 12.14
N THR A 132 4.99 -32.74 12.21
CA THR A 132 4.37 -33.53 11.14
C THR A 132 2.99 -33.96 11.61
N VAL A 133 1.99 -33.67 10.78
CA VAL A 133 0.58 -33.98 11.03
C VAL A 133 0.25 -35.31 10.36
N ASP A 134 -0.56 -36.12 11.03
CA ASP A 134 -1.04 -37.38 10.47
C ASP A 134 -1.80 -37.15 9.15
N GLU A 135 -1.58 -38.00 8.15
CA GLU A 135 -2.21 -37.89 6.83
C GLU A 135 -3.75 -37.88 6.90
N GLU A 136 -4.34 -38.52 7.92
CA GLU A 136 -5.80 -38.52 8.14
C GLU A 136 -6.37 -37.15 8.51
N ASN A 137 -5.57 -36.29 9.16
CA ASN A 137 -5.97 -34.93 9.51
C ASN A 137 -5.78 -33.93 8.35
N GLY A 138 -5.23 -34.44 7.24
CA GLY A 138 -5.00 -33.71 6.00
C GLY A 138 -3.79 -32.80 6.06
N PRO A 139 -3.46 -32.17 4.91
CA PRO A 139 -2.33 -31.27 4.84
C PRO A 139 -2.56 -30.01 5.67
N VAL A 140 -1.45 -29.34 5.99
CA VAL A 140 -1.48 -28.03 6.64
C VAL A 140 -2.04 -27.02 5.66
N THR A 141 -3.02 -26.22 6.10
CA THR A 141 -3.70 -25.22 5.26
C THR A 141 -3.25 -23.79 5.57
N SER A 142 -2.77 -23.55 6.79
CA SER A 142 -2.27 -22.23 7.19
C SER A 142 -1.27 -22.31 8.33
N VAL A 143 -0.32 -21.36 8.36
CA VAL A 143 0.60 -21.13 9.48
C VAL A 143 0.61 -19.66 9.85
N LYS A 144 0.68 -19.36 11.16
CA LYS A 144 0.79 -17.98 11.63
C LYS A 144 1.60 -17.89 12.92
N TRP A 145 2.62 -17.05 12.91
CA TRP A 145 3.38 -16.72 14.11
C TRP A 145 2.55 -15.88 15.07
N ALA A 146 2.64 -16.23 16.35
CA ALA A 146 2.21 -15.37 17.42
C ALA A 146 3.13 -14.13 17.50
N PRO A 147 2.62 -12.96 17.96
CA PRO A 147 3.43 -11.75 18.09
C PRO A 147 4.65 -11.89 19.01
N ASP A 148 4.64 -12.88 19.90
CA ASP A 148 5.74 -13.19 20.80
C ASP A 148 6.95 -13.86 20.10
N GLY A 149 6.78 -14.33 18.86
CA GLY A 149 7.81 -15.01 18.08
C GLY A 149 8.20 -16.39 18.62
N ARG A 150 7.38 -16.97 19.51
CA ARG A 150 7.65 -18.26 20.18
C ARG A 150 6.65 -19.36 19.82
N HIS A 151 5.43 -18.98 19.49
CA HIS A 151 4.36 -19.92 19.13
C HIS A 151 3.97 -19.75 17.67
N VAL A 152 3.57 -20.86 17.05
CA VAL A 152 3.06 -20.90 15.68
C VAL A 152 1.74 -21.63 15.68
N ALA A 153 0.68 -20.94 15.30
CA ALA A 153 -0.61 -21.55 15.05
C ALA A 153 -0.58 -22.28 13.71
N VAL A 154 -1.04 -23.53 13.68
CA VAL A 154 -1.11 -24.39 12.50
C VAL A 154 -2.57 -24.77 12.24
N GLY A 155 -3.12 -24.33 11.10
CA GLY A 155 -4.45 -24.71 10.64
C GLY A 155 -4.38 -25.95 9.75
N LEU A 156 -5.31 -26.87 9.97
CA LEU A 156 -5.39 -28.15 9.25
C LEU A 156 -6.62 -28.20 8.34
N ASN A 157 -6.61 -29.13 7.38
CA ASN A 157 -7.72 -29.32 6.46
C ASN A 157 -9.00 -29.86 7.15
N ASN A 158 -8.86 -30.56 8.28
CA ASN A 158 -9.97 -31.07 9.08
C ASN A 158 -10.69 -29.99 9.93
N SER A 159 -10.40 -28.71 9.71
CA SER A 159 -10.90 -27.55 10.48
C SER A 159 -10.36 -27.41 11.91
N ASP A 160 -9.37 -28.22 12.30
CA ASP A 160 -8.65 -28.03 13.56
C ASP A 160 -7.56 -26.96 13.42
N VAL A 161 -7.33 -26.25 14.52
CA VAL A 161 -6.20 -25.33 14.69
C VAL A 161 -5.38 -25.78 15.89
N LYS A 162 -4.10 -26.04 15.68
CA LYS A 162 -3.13 -26.32 16.74
C LYS A 162 -2.43 -25.02 17.13
N PRO A 163 -2.43 -24.64 18.43
CA PRO A 163 -1.74 -23.45 18.91
C PRO A 163 -0.23 -23.63 19.04
#